data_AF-A0A366K947-F1
#
_entry.id   AF-A0A366K947-F1
#
_cell.length_a   1.000
_cell.length_b   1.000
_cell.length_c   1.000
_cell.angle_alpha   90.00
_cell.angle_beta   90.00
_cell.angle_gamma   90.00
#
_symmetry.space_group_name_H-M   'P 1'
#
loop_
_entity.id
_entity.type
_entity.pdbx_description
1 polymer ?
#
loop_
_entity_poly.entity_id
_entity_poly.type
_entity_poly.pdbx_seq_one_letter_code
_entity_poly.pdbx_strand_id
1 'polypeptide(L)'
;MRKEAQEQRLAGPKAEGAFASLAADQEGRRAFIEDIRQALYASKIVAYAQGFNEMEEGAKVYGWQLDLGAIARIWRGGCIIRARFLNRISDAYGSGESFGSLLFDPFFKQAVEGAQDSWRRVVARAAQAGLPAPVFASSLSYYDALRSKRLPAALIQGQRDLFGAHT
;
A
#
# COMPACT_ATOMS: atom_id res chain seq x y z
N MET A 1 -14.97 -9.90 21.03
CA MET A 1 -13.65 -9.23 20.92
C MET A 1 -13.67 -7.69 20.92
N ARG A 2 -14.20 -6.93 19.94
CA ARG A 2 -14.16 -5.44 20.03
C ARG A 2 -14.98 -4.88 21.21
N LYS A 3 -16.18 -5.43 21.44
CA LYS A 3 -17.02 -5.08 22.60
C LYS A 3 -16.31 -5.44 23.91
N GLU A 4 -15.81 -6.67 24.02
CA GLU A 4 -14.98 -7.10 25.17
C GLU A 4 -13.76 -6.18 25.38
N ALA A 5 -13.04 -5.76 24.33
CA ALA A 5 -11.91 -4.84 24.48
C ALA A 5 -12.30 -3.46 25.05
N GLN A 6 -13.51 -2.98 24.70
CA GLN A 6 -14.08 -1.77 25.28
C GLN A 6 -14.51 -1.99 26.74
N GLU A 7 -15.15 -3.12 27.03
CA GLU A 7 -15.56 -3.52 28.39
C GLU A 7 -14.35 -3.70 29.32
N GLN A 8 -13.28 -4.29 28.80
CA GLN A 8 -11.98 -4.47 29.48
C GLN A 8 -11.12 -3.21 29.47
N ARG A 9 -11.60 -2.11 28.85
CA ARG A 9 -10.97 -0.79 28.85
C ARG A 9 -9.51 -0.80 28.41
N LEU A 10 -9.18 -1.48 27.31
CA LEU A 10 -7.83 -1.40 26.73
C LEU A 10 -7.46 0.05 26.46
N ALA A 11 -6.45 0.54 27.17
CA ALA A 11 -6.00 1.93 27.08
C ALA A 11 -5.15 2.16 25.83
N GLY A 12 -5.22 3.37 25.29
CA GLY A 12 -4.41 3.83 24.16
C GLY A 12 -4.11 5.33 24.28
N PRO A 13 -3.25 5.87 23.40
CA PRO A 13 -2.99 7.30 23.38
C PRO A 13 -4.28 8.09 23.10
N LYS A 14 -4.35 9.31 23.64
CA LYS A 14 -5.46 10.23 23.37
C LYS A 14 -5.24 10.90 22.02
N ALA A 15 -6.14 10.65 21.07
CA ALA A 15 -6.05 11.19 19.72
C ALA A 15 -6.03 12.73 19.73
N GLU A 16 -6.67 13.39 20.70
CA GLU A 16 -6.72 14.86 20.78
C GLU A 16 -5.31 15.45 20.88
N GLY A 17 -4.43 14.87 21.71
CA GLY A 17 -3.04 15.34 21.82
C GLY A 17 -2.24 15.14 20.53
N ALA A 18 -2.54 14.07 19.80
CA ALA A 18 -1.96 13.77 18.51
C ALA A 18 -2.57 14.58 17.35
N PHE A 19 -3.51 15.50 17.57
CA PHE A 19 -3.97 16.40 16.51
C PHE A 19 -4.14 17.85 16.98
N ALA A 20 -3.95 18.15 18.27
CA ALA A 20 -4.17 19.47 18.86
C ALA A 20 -3.44 20.59 18.11
N SER A 21 -2.16 20.39 17.77
CA SER A 21 -1.39 21.39 17.02
C SER A 21 -1.91 21.59 15.59
N LEU A 22 -2.39 20.53 14.93
CA LEU A 22 -2.98 20.60 13.59
C LEU A 22 -4.38 21.20 13.60
N ALA A 23 -5.11 21.10 14.71
CA ALA A 23 -6.43 21.71 14.86
C ALA A 23 -6.34 23.24 15.04
N ALA A 24 -5.27 23.71 15.68
CA ALA A 24 -5.03 25.13 15.93
C ALA A 24 -4.38 25.87 14.74
N ASP A 25 -3.79 25.15 13.78
CA ASP A 25 -3.11 25.70 12.62
C ASP A 25 -3.82 25.29 11.31
N GLN A 26 -4.47 26.26 10.64
CA GLN A 26 -5.15 25.99 9.37
C GLN A 26 -4.20 25.58 8.24
N GLU A 27 -2.97 26.08 8.24
CA GLU A 27 -1.99 25.73 7.21
C GLU A 27 -1.49 24.30 7.43
N GLY A 28 -1.09 23.96 8.66
CA GLY A 28 -0.76 22.60 9.06
C GLY A 28 -1.89 21.61 8.80
N ARG A 29 -3.15 21.99 9.06
CA ARG A 29 -4.32 21.16 8.70
C ARG A 29 -4.40 20.90 7.20
N ARG A 30 -4.25 21.93 6.35
CA ARG A 30 -4.28 21.78 4.89
C ARG A 30 -3.13 20.91 4.40
N ALA A 31 -1.92 21.12 4.92
CA ALA A 31 -0.76 20.29 4.61
C ALA A 31 -0.98 18.82 4.98
N PHE A 32 -1.58 18.54 6.14
CA PHE A 32 -1.85 17.17 6.55
C PHE A 32 -2.98 16.50 5.73
N ILE A 33 -3.97 17.27 5.27
CA ILE A 33 -4.98 16.75 4.31
C ILE A 33 -4.30 16.34 3.00
N GLU A 34 -3.36 17.13 2.50
CA GLU A 34 -2.56 16.78 1.33
C GLU A 34 -1.72 15.52 1.59
N ASP A 35 -1.15 15.38 2.78
CA ASP A 35 -0.44 14.17 3.16
C ASP A 35 -1.33 12.92 3.10
N ILE A 36 -2.56 13.01 3.62
CA ILE A 36 -3.55 11.93 3.54
C ILE A 36 -3.89 11.61 2.08
N ARG A 37 -4.06 12.63 1.24
CA ARG A 37 -4.36 12.45 -0.19
C ARG A 37 -3.24 11.68 -0.91
N GLN A 38 -1.99 12.04 -0.65
CA GLN A 38 -0.82 11.38 -1.21
C GLN A 38 -0.66 9.94 -0.69
N ALA A 39 -0.81 9.75 0.63
CA ALA A 39 -0.77 8.44 1.27
C ALA A 39 -1.83 7.48 0.70
N LEU A 40 -3.05 7.97 0.51
CA LEU A 40 -4.15 7.22 -0.09
C LEU A 40 -3.84 6.84 -1.54
N TYR A 41 -3.30 7.78 -2.31
CA TYR A 41 -2.96 7.52 -3.70
C TYR A 41 -1.85 6.48 -3.84
N ALA A 42 -0.76 6.60 -3.08
CA ALA A 42 0.33 5.62 -3.04
C ALA A 42 -0.15 4.23 -2.58
N SER A 43 -0.95 4.18 -1.51
CA SER A 43 -1.51 2.92 -1.01
C SER A 43 -2.43 2.26 -2.04
N LYS A 44 -3.23 3.05 -2.76
CA LYS A 44 -4.04 2.56 -3.88
C LYS A 44 -3.16 1.96 -4.98
N ILE A 45 -2.09 2.64 -5.39
CA ILE A 45 -1.16 2.11 -6.40
C ILE A 45 -0.60 0.76 -5.95
N VAL A 46 -0.13 0.66 -4.71
CA VAL A 46 0.41 -0.60 -4.17
C VAL A 46 -0.65 -1.71 -4.12
N ALA A 47 -1.88 -1.41 -3.71
CA ALA A 47 -2.95 -2.40 -3.69
C ALA A 47 -3.28 -2.95 -5.09
N TYR A 48 -3.31 -2.07 -6.11
CA TYR A 48 -3.49 -2.52 -7.49
C TYR A 48 -2.28 -3.31 -8.00
N ALA A 49 -1.05 -2.87 -7.71
CA ALA A 49 0.14 -3.60 -8.09
C ALA A 49 0.14 -5.04 -7.54
N GLN A 50 -0.23 -5.21 -6.27
CA GLN A 50 -0.36 -6.53 -5.65
C GLN A 50 -1.42 -7.39 -6.36
N GLY A 51 -2.61 -6.84 -6.62
CA GLY A 51 -3.68 -7.58 -7.30
C GLY A 51 -3.33 -7.98 -8.74
N PHE A 52 -2.64 -7.12 -9.48
CA PHE A 52 -2.17 -7.46 -10.83
C PHE A 52 -1.05 -8.51 -10.79
N ASN A 53 -0.11 -8.41 -9.86
CA ASN A 53 0.92 -9.44 -9.68
C ASN A 53 0.31 -10.80 -9.29
N GLU A 54 -0.73 -10.81 -8.44
CA GLU A 54 -1.46 -12.04 -8.11
C GLU A 54 -2.14 -12.66 -9.34
N MET A 55 -2.75 -11.84 -10.21
CA MET A 55 -3.33 -12.32 -11.48
C MET A 55 -2.26 -12.90 -12.41
N GLU A 56 -1.08 -12.26 -12.50
CA GLU A 56 0.04 -12.75 -13.32
C GLU A 56 0.57 -14.10 -12.83
N GLU A 57 0.83 -14.23 -11.52
CA GLU A 57 1.30 -15.50 -10.96
C GLU A 57 0.23 -16.60 -11.06
N GLY A 58 -1.04 -16.26 -10.83
CA GLY A 58 -2.16 -17.17 -11.04
C GLY A 58 -2.24 -17.66 -12.49
N ALA A 59 -2.07 -16.75 -13.47
CA ALA A 59 -2.08 -17.11 -14.88
C ALA A 59 -1.00 -18.14 -15.23
N LYS A 60 0.20 -18.00 -14.66
CA LYS A 60 1.29 -18.98 -14.84
C LYS A 60 0.93 -20.34 -14.25
N VAL A 61 0.38 -20.37 -13.03
CA VAL A 61 -0.02 -21.62 -12.34
C VAL A 61 -1.11 -22.37 -13.11
N TYR A 62 -2.10 -21.64 -13.64
CA TYR A 62 -3.28 -22.24 -14.29
C TYR A 62 -3.19 -22.31 -15.82
N GLY A 63 -2.07 -21.86 -16.42
CA GLY A 63 -1.88 -21.84 -17.87
C GLY A 63 -2.83 -20.88 -18.60
N TRP A 64 -3.31 -19.83 -17.94
CA TRP A 64 -4.19 -18.83 -18.55
C TRP A 64 -3.39 -17.79 -19.32
N GLN A 65 -3.96 -17.32 -20.43
CA GLN A 65 -3.45 -16.17 -21.17
C GLN A 65 -4.29 -14.96 -20.79
N LEU A 66 -3.77 -14.12 -19.88
CA LEU A 66 -4.44 -12.90 -19.45
C LEU A 66 -3.92 -11.69 -20.22
N ASP A 67 -4.83 -10.91 -20.77
CA ASP A 67 -4.56 -9.55 -21.25
C ASP A 67 -4.88 -8.56 -20.12
N LEU A 68 -3.85 -8.20 -19.34
CA LEU A 68 -3.98 -7.29 -18.20
C LEU A 68 -4.43 -5.89 -18.63
N GLY A 69 -4.04 -5.44 -19.83
CA GLY A 69 -4.48 -4.19 -20.41
C GLY A 69 -5.98 -4.20 -20.70
N ALA A 70 -6.50 -5.28 -21.30
CA ALA A 70 -7.93 -5.47 -21.51
C ALA A 70 -8.71 -5.59 -20.19
N ILE A 71 -8.19 -6.30 -19.19
CA ILE A 71 -8.80 -6.39 -17.86
C ILE A 71 -8.91 -4.99 -17.22
N ALA A 72 -7.83 -4.22 -17.21
CA ALA A 72 -7.85 -2.84 -16.71
C ALA A 72 -8.86 -1.97 -17.49
N ARG A 73 -8.94 -2.16 -18.81
CA ARG A 73 -9.83 -1.43 -19.71
C ARG A 73 -11.31 -1.66 -19.39
N ILE A 74 -11.72 -2.90 -19.13
CA ILE A 74 -13.12 -3.21 -18.79
C ILE A 74 -13.50 -2.70 -17.40
N TRP A 75 -12.55 -2.61 -16.46
CA TRP A 75 -12.82 -2.06 -15.13
C TRP A 75 -13.01 -0.54 -15.13
N ARG A 76 -12.72 0.17 -16.24
CA ARG A 76 -12.91 1.63 -16.33
C ARG A 76 -14.36 2.07 -16.19
N GLY A 77 -15.33 1.19 -16.45
CA GLY A 77 -16.76 1.47 -16.39
C GLY A 77 -17.56 0.30 -15.81
N GLY A 78 -18.79 0.57 -15.38
CA GLY A 78 -19.73 -0.46 -14.88
C GLY A 78 -19.42 -1.01 -13.48
N CYS A 79 -18.16 -1.32 -13.17
CA CYS A 79 -17.78 -1.93 -11.89
C CYS A 79 -17.66 -0.92 -10.73
N ILE A 80 -17.56 -1.44 -9.49
CA ILE A 80 -17.42 -0.63 -8.26
C ILE A 80 -16.10 0.14 -8.22
N ILE A 81 -15.01 -0.46 -8.71
CA ILE A 81 -13.66 0.11 -8.64
C ILE A 81 -13.34 1.10 -9.77
N ARG A 82 -14.35 1.43 -10.60
CA ARG A 82 -14.20 2.32 -11.76
C ARG A 82 -13.60 3.67 -11.37
N ALA A 83 -12.57 4.10 -12.08
CA ALA A 83 -11.90 5.38 -11.84
C ALA A 83 -11.04 5.77 -13.05
N ARG A 84 -10.77 7.09 -13.21
CA ARG A 84 -9.75 7.59 -14.16
C ARG A 84 -8.38 6.95 -13.94
N PHE A 85 -8.10 6.48 -12.73
CA PHE A 85 -6.91 5.71 -12.37
C PHE A 85 -6.70 4.47 -13.26
N LEU A 86 -7.77 3.78 -13.64
CA LEU A 86 -7.70 2.58 -14.47
C LEU A 86 -7.32 2.87 -15.92
N ASN A 87 -7.48 4.12 -16.39
CA ASN A 87 -6.94 4.52 -17.68
C ASN A 87 -5.41 4.38 -17.65
N ARG A 88 -4.75 4.87 -16.60
CA ARG A 88 -3.29 4.78 -16.44
C ARG A 88 -2.81 3.35 -16.39
N ILE A 89 -3.55 2.45 -15.73
CA ILE A 89 -3.20 1.01 -15.69
C ILE A 89 -3.37 0.38 -17.08
N SER A 90 -4.46 0.68 -17.76
CA SER A 90 -4.69 0.21 -19.14
C SER A 90 -3.62 0.72 -20.10
N ASP A 91 -3.14 1.96 -19.92
CA ASP A 91 -2.09 2.55 -20.75
C ASP A 91 -0.74 1.87 -20.46
N ALA A 92 -0.40 1.66 -19.17
CA ALA A 92 0.84 1.00 -18.76
C ALA A 92 0.96 -0.41 -19.38
N TYR A 93 -0.04 -1.26 -19.20
CA TYR A 93 -0.05 -2.61 -19.80
C TYR A 93 -0.26 -2.61 -21.32
N GLY A 94 -0.83 -1.54 -21.88
CA GLY A 94 -1.05 -1.39 -23.32
C GLY A 94 0.20 -0.98 -24.11
N SER A 95 1.26 -0.53 -23.43
CA SER A 95 2.51 -0.09 -24.06
C SER A 95 3.30 -1.23 -24.74
N GLY A 96 3.02 -2.49 -24.38
CA GLY A 96 3.79 -3.65 -24.81
C GLY A 96 5.09 -3.88 -24.01
N GLU A 97 5.41 -3.02 -23.05
CA GLU A 97 6.53 -3.23 -22.13
C GLU A 97 6.17 -4.29 -21.08
N SER A 98 7.07 -5.26 -20.89
CA SER A 98 6.97 -6.21 -19.78
C SER A 98 7.69 -5.64 -18.57
N PHE A 99 6.94 -5.18 -17.58
CA PHE A 99 7.44 -4.77 -16.29
C PHE A 99 6.85 -5.69 -15.22
N GLY A 100 7.69 -6.38 -14.44
CA GLY A 100 7.23 -7.40 -13.48
C GLY A 100 6.33 -6.89 -12.34
N SER A 101 6.11 -5.58 -12.22
CA SER A 101 5.11 -5.00 -11.32
C SER A 101 4.72 -3.60 -11.81
N LEU A 102 3.43 -3.26 -11.65
CA LEU A 102 2.89 -1.92 -11.94
C LEU A 102 3.67 -0.79 -11.25
N LEU A 103 4.37 -1.08 -10.15
CA LEU A 103 5.23 -0.12 -9.45
C LEU A 103 6.47 0.31 -10.25
N PHE A 104 6.84 -0.41 -11.31
CA PHE A 104 8.00 -0.11 -12.14
C PHE A 104 7.68 0.73 -13.37
N ASP A 105 6.40 0.84 -13.73
CA ASP A 105 5.96 1.78 -14.76
C ASP A 105 6.36 3.22 -14.38
N PRO A 106 6.88 4.04 -15.31
CA PRO A 106 7.40 5.38 -15.00
C PRO A 106 6.40 6.30 -14.30
N PHE A 107 5.11 6.26 -14.70
CA PHE A 107 4.08 7.12 -14.11
C PHE A 107 3.79 6.71 -12.66
N PHE A 108 3.59 5.41 -12.42
CA PHE A 108 3.30 4.90 -11.07
C PHE A 108 4.51 5.00 -10.15
N LYS A 109 5.72 4.74 -10.66
CA LYS A 109 6.96 4.91 -9.93
C LYS A 109 7.10 6.35 -9.42
N GLN A 110 6.98 7.33 -10.32
CA GLN A 110 7.08 8.75 -9.96
C GLN A 110 6.01 9.14 -8.93
N ALA A 111 4.78 8.65 -9.10
CA ALA A 111 3.68 8.93 -8.17
C ALA A 111 3.96 8.40 -6.76
N VAL A 112 4.46 7.17 -6.64
CA VAL A 112 4.78 6.57 -5.33
C VAL A 112 6.00 7.23 -4.71
N GLU A 113 7.06 7.49 -5.49
CA GLU A 113 8.26 8.17 -5.03
C GLU A 113 7.95 9.58 -4.49
N GLY A 114 7.12 10.35 -5.19
CA GLY A 114 6.70 11.68 -4.75
C GLY A 114 5.76 11.70 -3.54
N ALA A 115 5.16 10.57 -3.18
CA ALA A 115 4.20 10.47 -2.09
C ALA A 115 4.79 9.87 -0.79
N GLN A 116 6.04 9.36 -0.81
CA GLN A 116 6.59 8.58 0.31
C GLN A 116 6.60 9.34 1.64
N ASP A 117 7.03 10.60 1.64
CA ASP A 117 7.16 11.35 2.89
C ASP A 117 5.80 11.65 3.52
N SER A 118 4.83 12.06 2.71
CA SER A 118 3.43 12.21 3.12
C SER A 118 2.87 10.92 3.69
N TRP A 119 3.14 9.80 3.01
CA TRP A 119 2.68 8.49 3.42
C TRP A 119 3.26 8.06 4.78
N ARG A 120 4.56 8.26 4.98
CA ARG A 120 5.24 7.99 6.26
C ARG A 120 4.69 8.87 7.38
N ARG A 121 4.46 10.16 7.13
CA ARG A 121 3.85 11.08 8.11
C ARG A 121 2.47 10.60 8.54
N VAL A 122 1.62 10.16 7.61
CA VAL A 122 0.28 9.64 7.91
C VAL A 122 0.35 8.37 8.75
N VAL A 123 1.19 7.40 8.38
CA VAL A 123 1.34 6.15 9.14
C VAL A 123 1.88 6.41 10.55
N ALA A 124 2.92 7.24 10.67
CA ALA A 124 3.49 7.60 11.96
C ALA A 124 2.47 8.32 12.85
N ARG A 125 1.75 9.31 12.30
CA ARG A 125 0.74 10.07 13.04
C ARG A 125 -0.41 9.20 13.48
N ALA A 126 -0.89 8.29 12.62
CA ALA A 126 -1.94 7.35 12.96
C ALA A 126 -1.51 6.44 14.13
N ALA A 127 -0.30 5.90 14.08
CA ALA A 127 0.25 5.07 15.17
C ALA A 127 0.38 5.85 16.48
N GLN A 128 0.94 7.08 16.44
CA GLN A 128 1.05 7.97 17.61
C GLN A 128 -0.31 8.33 18.21
N ALA A 129 -1.33 8.49 17.37
CA ALA A 129 -2.69 8.82 17.78
C ALA A 129 -3.51 7.60 18.22
N GLY A 130 -2.98 6.38 18.10
CA GLY A 130 -3.74 5.15 18.37
C GLY A 130 -4.86 4.90 17.37
N LEU A 131 -4.77 5.48 16.17
CA LEU A 131 -5.75 5.31 15.11
C LEU A 131 -5.34 4.14 14.19
N PRO A 132 -6.22 3.15 13.97
CA PRO A 132 -5.90 2.04 13.10
C PRO A 132 -5.89 2.49 11.63
N ALA A 133 -4.71 2.46 11.00
CA ALA A 133 -4.53 2.71 9.57
C ALA A 133 -3.89 1.49 8.86
N PRO A 134 -4.52 0.30 8.94
CA PRO A 134 -3.88 -0.96 8.58
C PRO A 134 -3.43 -1.00 7.11
N VAL A 135 -4.26 -0.50 6.19
CA VAL A 135 -3.95 -0.52 4.76
C VAL A 135 -2.84 0.48 4.40
N PHE A 136 -2.82 1.67 5.02
CA PHE A 136 -1.69 2.59 4.81
C PHE A 136 -0.38 2.00 5.31
N ALA A 137 -0.38 1.39 6.50
CA ALA A 137 0.81 0.79 7.09
C ALA A 137 1.29 -0.45 6.33
N SER A 138 0.39 -1.35 5.94
CA SER A 138 0.75 -2.58 5.23
C SER A 138 1.22 -2.31 3.81
N SER A 139 0.57 -1.40 3.08
CA SER A 139 1.00 -1.01 1.75
C SER A 139 2.37 -0.31 1.79
N LEU A 140 2.66 0.50 2.82
CA LEU A 140 3.99 1.12 2.99
C LEU A 140 5.05 0.06 3.28
N SER A 141 4.73 -0.90 4.14
CA SER A 141 5.60 -2.02 4.48
C SER A 141 5.91 -2.88 3.25
N TYR A 142 4.92 -3.15 2.40
CA TYR A 142 5.12 -3.84 1.12
C TYR A 142 6.07 -3.08 0.20
N TYR A 143 5.85 -1.78 0.04
CA TYR A 143 6.70 -0.94 -0.80
C TYR A 143 8.16 -0.92 -0.30
N ASP A 144 8.36 -0.75 1.01
CA ASP A 144 9.68 -0.76 1.63
C ASP A 144 10.35 -2.14 1.52
N ALA A 145 9.58 -3.23 1.64
CA ALA A 145 10.10 -4.59 1.47
C ALA A 145 10.58 -4.84 0.03
N LEU A 146 9.77 -4.45 -0.97
CA LEU A 146 10.07 -4.68 -2.38
C LEU A 146 11.35 -3.95 -2.84
N ARG A 147 11.57 -2.72 -2.37
CA ARG A 147 12.75 -1.91 -2.77
C ARG A 147 14.01 -2.21 -1.97
N SER A 148 13.92 -3.04 -0.93
CA SER A 148 15.04 -3.34 -0.04
C SER A 148 15.94 -4.40 -0.65
N LYS A 149 17.21 -4.05 -0.93
CA LYS A 149 18.23 -5.01 -1.43
C LYS A 149 18.45 -6.19 -0.47
N ARG A 150 18.27 -5.98 0.83
CA ARG A 150 18.41 -7.01 1.87
C ARG A 150 17.22 -6.90 2.82
N LEU A 151 16.57 -8.03 3.06
CA LEU A 151 15.54 -8.20 4.08
C LEU A 151 16.09 -9.01 5.26
N PRO A 152 15.47 -8.93 6.45
CA PRO A 152 15.88 -9.68 7.63
C PRO A 152 15.62 -11.20 7.52
N ALA A 153 15.29 -11.71 6.33
CA ALA A 153 15.05 -13.14 6.07
C ALA A 153 16.24 -14.03 6.45
N ALA A 154 17.47 -13.51 6.46
CA ALA A 154 18.65 -14.25 6.91
C ALA A 154 18.52 -14.72 8.37
N LEU A 155 17.95 -13.90 9.26
CA LEU A 155 17.70 -14.30 10.65
C LEU A 155 16.66 -15.41 10.72
N ILE A 156 15.58 -15.30 9.94
CA ILE A 156 14.54 -16.34 9.84
C ILE A 156 15.14 -17.66 9.35
N GLN A 157 16.02 -17.62 8.34
CA GLN A 157 16.71 -18.80 7.83
C GLN A 157 17.61 -19.43 8.92
N GLY A 158 18.39 -18.63 9.64
CA GLY A 158 19.22 -19.13 10.74
C GLY A 158 18.40 -19.73 11.89
N GLN A 159 17.25 -19.14 12.21
CA GLN A 159 16.33 -19.71 13.22
C GLN A 159 15.77 -21.06 12.77
N ARG A 160 15.32 -21.18 11.51
CA ARG A 160 14.83 -22.44 10.94
C ARG A 160 15.88 -23.53 11.04
N ASP A 161 17.11 -23.22 10.65
CA ASP A 161 18.20 -24.20 10.73
C ASP A 161 18.49 -24.63 12.19
N LEU A 162 18.55 -23.67 13.12
CA LEU A 162 18.85 -23.92 14.53
C LEU A 162 17.91 -24.95 15.19
N PHE A 163 16.60 -24.85 14.99
CA PHE A 163 15.63 -25.76 15.65
C PHE A 163 15.18 -26.94 14.76
N GLY A 164 15.47 -26.91 13.46
CA GLY A 164 14.79 -27.78 12.49
C GLY A 164 15.67 -28.39 11.40
N ALA A 165 16.98 -28.10 11.35
CA ALA A 165 17.90 -28.61 10.32
C ALA A 165 17.29 -28.53 8.91
N HIS A 166 16.75 -27.36 8.59
CA HIS A 166 15.96 -27.13 7.37
C HIS A 166 16.83 -27.01 6.10
N THR A 167 18.13 -27.26 6.20
CA THR A 167 19.11 -27.24 5.09
C THR A 167 20.13 -28.35 5.22
#